data_AF-A0A0J1DJJ1-F1
#
_entry.id   AF-A0A0J1DJJ1-F1
#
_cell.length_a   1.000
_cell.length_b   1.000
_cell.length_c   1.000
_cell.angle_alpha   90.00
_cell.angle_beta   90.00
_cell.angle_gamma   90.00
#
_symmetry.space_group_name_H-M   'P 1'
#
loop_
_entity.id
_entity.type
_entity.pdbx_description
1 polymer ?
#
loop_
_entity_poly.entity_id
_entity_poly.type
_entity_poly.pdbx_seq_one_letter_code
_entity_poly.pdbx_strand_id
1 'polypeptide(L)'
;MILIFAALILGLVVGRYLPLPPRTSALAGQISTGALLLLLLTMGIRIGADPSTMANIPRLGSRAMLFAMGAVAGSIFAVKGGTDLYKRTRRQGGRS
;
A
#
# COMPACT_ATOMS: atom_id res chain seq x y z
N MET A 1 -12.91 7.92 10.48
CA MET A 1 -12.66 6.58 9.89
C MET A 1 -13.68 6.22 8.83
N ILE A 2 -14.98 6.28 9.12
CA ILE A 2 -16.06 6.06 8.13
C ILE A 2 -15.92 6.93 6.86
N LEU A 3 -15.48 8.18 6.98
CA LEU A 3 -15.28 9.07 5.83
C LEU A 3 -14.22 8.56 4.84
N ILE A 4 -13.14 7.96 5.33
CA ILE A 4 -12.07 7.43 4.47
C ILE A 4 -12.59 6.22 3.70
N PHE A 5 -13.31 5.32 4.39
CA PHE A 5 -13.96 4.18 3.75
C PHE A 5 -15.03 4.62 2.75
N ALA A 6 -15.84 5.63 3.07
CA ALA A 6 -16.83 6.19 2.15
C ALA A 6 -16.18 6.80 0.91
N ALA A 7 -15.11 7.58 1.07
CA ALA A 7 -14.34 8.14 -0.04
C ALA A 7 -13.71 7.05 -0.91
N LEU A 8 -13.22 5.96 -0.30
CA LEU A 8 -12.65 4.83 -1.01
C LEU A 8 -13.71 4.08 -1.85
N ILE A 9 -14.89 3.83 -1.27
CA ILE A 9 -16.01 3.20 -1.99
C ILE A 9 -16.47 4.10 -3.14
N LEU A 10 -16.62 5.42 -2.89
CA LEU A 10 -16.99 6.37 -3.93
C LEU A 10 -15.96 6.42 -5.05
N GLY A 11 -14.67 6.46 -4.74
CA GLY A 11 -13.59 6.44 -5.74
C GLY A 11 -13.61 5.16 -6.58
N LEU A 12 -13.86 4.01 -5.96
CA LEU A 12 -14.00 2.72 -6.66
C LEU A 12 -15.22 2.70 -7.60
N VAL A 13 -16.37 3.19 -7.11
CA VAL A 13 -17.62 3.29 -7.87
C VAL A 13 -17.40 4.20 -9.08
N VAL A 14 -16.91 5.43 -8.86
CA VAL A 14 -16.65 6.39 -9.93
C VAL A 14 -15.64 5.84 -10.94
N GLY A 15 -14.56 5.21 -10.49
CA GLY A 15 -13.57 4.58 -11.38
C GLY A 15 -14.11 3.39 -12.19
N ARG A 16 -15.14 2.70 -11.70
CA ARG A 16 -15.78 1.58 -12.43
C ARG A 16 -16.84 2.06 -13.43
N TYR A 17 -17.60 3.09 -13.09
CA TYR A 17 -18.67 3.60 -13.97
C TYR A 17 -18.17 4.57 -15.03
N LEU A 18 -17.01 5.19 -14.84
CA LEU A 18 -16.39 6.07 -15.83
C LEU A 18 -15.22 5.33 -16.50
N PRO A 19 -15.42 4.72 -17.70
CA PRO A 19 -14.33 4.07 -18.42
C PRO A 19 -13.30 5.14 -18.84
N LEU A 20 -12.25 5.24 -18.05
CA LEU A 20 -11.18 6.21 -18.22
C LEU A 20 -10.37 5.85 -19.49
N PRO A 21 -10.32 6.73 -20.51
CA PRO A 21 -9.46 6.50 -21.66
C PRO A 21 -7.99 6.36 -21.22
N PRO A 22 -7.15 5.58 -21.92
CA PRO A 22 -5.79 5.23 -21.48
C PRO A 22 -4.92 6.45 -21.15
N ARG A 23 -5.18 7.61 -21.78
CA ARG A 23 -4.52 8.89 -21.45
C ARG A 23 -4.86 9.41 -20.05
N THR A 24 -6.11 9.29 -19.62
CA THR A 24 -6.54 9.72 -18.26
C THR A 24 -5.97 8.84 -17.16
N SER A 25 -5.75 7.54 -17.44
CA SER A 25 -5.05 6.64 -16.51
C SER A 25 -3.58 7.04 -16.33
N ALA A 26 -2.89 7.39 -17.41
CA ALA A 26 -1.52 7.89 -17.35
C ALA A 26 -1.41 9.23 -16.59
N LEU A 27 -2.32 10.18 -16.85
CA LEU A 27 -2.40 11.43 -16.08
C LEU A 27 -2.71 11.19 -14.61
N ALA A 28 -3.63 10.27 -14.28
CA ALA A 28 -3.94 9.92 -12.90
C ALA A 28 -2.72 9.34 -12.16
N GLY A 29 -1.91 8.52 -12.84
CA GLY A 29 -0.64 8.01 -12.30
C GLY A 29 0.39 9.12 -12.03
N GLN A 30 0.55 10.06 -12.95
CA GLN A 30 1.44 11.21 -12.78
C GLN A 30 0.97 12.13 -11.65
N ILE A 31 -0.33 12.44 -11.59
CA ILE A 31 -0.94 13.25 -10.52
C ILE A 31 -0.76 12.55 -9.17
N SER A 32 -0.99 11.23 -9.11
CA SER A 32 -0.79 10.45 -7.87
C SER A 32 0.66 10.50 -7.41
N THR A 33 1.62 10.39 -8.33
CA THR A 33 3.04 10.48 -8.00
C THR A 33 3.39 11.87 -7.47
N GLY A 34 2.90 12.94 -8.11
CA GLY A 34 3.06 14.31 -7.61
C GLY A 34 2.45 14.52 -6.23
N ALA A 35 1.24 13.98 -6.01
CA ALA A 35 0.57 14.03 -4.71
C ALA A 35 1.33 13.24 -3.64
N LEU A 36 1.85 12.05 -3.97
CA LEU A 36 2.68 11.26 -3.07
C LEU A 36 3.96 12.00 -2.70
N LEU A 37 4.62 12.65 -3.66
CA LEU A 37 5.82 13.47 -3.38
C LEU A 37 5.49 14.64 -2.45
N LEU A 38 4.41 15.37 -2.71
CA LEU A 38 3.95 16.46 -1.83
C LEU A 38 3.58 15.95 -0.43
N LEU A 39 2.92 14.80 -0.35
CA LEU A 39 2.52 14.19 0.91
C LEU A 39 3.74 13.73 1.70
N LEU A 40 4.71 13.08 1.05
CA LEU A 40 5.98 12.67 1.65
C LEU A 40 6.78 13.88 2.13
N LEU A 41 6.85 14.95 1.34
CA LEU A 41 7.49 16.21 1.72
C LEU A 41 6.83 16.80 2.97
N THR A 42 5.50 16.90 2.98
CA THR A 42 4.73 17.42 4.12
C THR A 42 4.92 16.55 5.36
N MET A 43 4.93 15.22 5.20
CA MET A 43 5.21 14.28 6.28
C MET A 43 6.61 14.49 6.85
N GLY A 44 7.61 14.63 5.98
CA GLY A 44 8.99 14.89 6.38
C GLY A 44 9.13 16.20 7.16
N ILE A 45 8.53 17.29 6.68
CA ILE A 45 8.51 18.58 7.39
C ILE A 45 7.84 18.43 8.76
N ARG A 46 6.70 17.76 8.84
CA ARG A 46 5.95 17.57 10.09
C ARG A 46 6.74 16.74 11.11
N ILE A 47 7.43 15.69 10.67
CA ILE A 47 8.29 14.86 11.51
C ILE A 47 9.52 15.64 11.96
N GLY A 48 10.14 16.44 11.07
CA GLY A 48 11.30 17.27 11.35
C GLY A 48 11.04 18.42 12.32
N ALA A 49 9.87 19.05 12.21
CA ALA A 49 9.46 20.15 13.09
C ALA A 49 8.98 19.68 14.48
N ASP A 50 8.79 18.38 14.67
CA ASP A 50 8.38 17.81 15.95
C ASP A 50 9.59 17.26 16.72
N PRO A 51 10.13 18.01 17.72
CA PRO A 51 11.30 17.59 18.48
C PRO A 51 11.05 16.30 19.29
N SER A 52 9.80 16.00 19.64
CA SER A 52 9.45 14.76 20.34
C SER A 52 9.60 13.54 19.42
N THR A 53 9.25 13.67 18.15
CA THR A 53 9.44 12.62 17.14
C THR A 53 10.92 12.46 16.80
N MET A 54 11.65 13.58 16.62
CA MET A 54 13.11 13.58 16.37
C MET A 54 13.91 12.92 17.49
N ALA A 55 13.62 13.23 18.76
CA ALA A 55 14.31 12.63 19.90
C ALA A 55 14.06 11.11 20.01
N ASN A 56 12.90 10.65 19.53
CA ASN A 56 12.54 9.24 19.53
C ASN A 56 12.97 8.48 18.26
N ILE A 57 13.61 9.13 17.27
CA ILE A 57 14.06 8.49 16.02
C ILE A 57 14.88 7.22 16.24
N PRO A 58 15.86 7.14 17.17
CA PRO A 58 16.61 5.90 17.38
C PRO A 58 15.70 4.71 17.77
N ARG A 59 14.66 5.00 18.56
CA ARG A 59 13.67 4.01 19.01
C ARG A 59 12.62 3.72 17.93
N LEU A 60 12.23 4.72 17.14
CA LEU A 60 11.32 4.51 16.00
C LEU A 60 12.02 3.77 14.85
N GLY A 61 13.30 4.05 14.59
CA GLY A 61 14.09 3.43 13.53
C GLY A 61 14.31 1.94 13.76
N SER A 62 14.67 1.55 14.99
CA SER A 62 14.76 0.13 15.36
C SER A 62 13.41 -0.61 15.22
N ARG A 63 12.31 0.01 15.65
CA ARG A 63 10.96 -0.53 15.44
C ARG A 63 10.61 -0.60 13.95
N ALA A 64 10.93 0.44 13.18
CA ALA A 64 10.67 0.49 11.74
C ALA A 64 11.43 -0.61 11.00
N MET A 65 12.67 -0.90 11.40
CA MET A 65 13.45 -2.03 10.87
C MET A 65 12.76 -3.36 11.17
N LEU A 66 12.28 -3.56 12.41
CA LEU A 66 11.53 -4.76 12.78
C LEU A 66 10.23 -4.89 11.98
N PHE A 67 9.48 -3.81 11.80
CA PHE A 67 8.26 -3.79 10.98
C PHE A 67 8.56 -4.07 9.51
N ALA A 68 9.63 -3.49 8.95
CA ALA A 68 10.04 -3.72 7.58
C ALA A 68 10.45 -5.18 7.36
N MET A 69 11.30 -5.73 8.24
CA MET A 69 11.71 -7.14 8.17
C MET A 69 10.51 -8.08 8.36
N GLY A 70 9.64 -7.81 9.33
CA GLY A 70 8.41 -8.57 9.56
C GLY A 70 7.44 -8.52 8.38
N ALA A 71 7.27 -7.36 7.75
CA ALA A 71 6.42 -7.20 6.57
C ALA A 71 6.98 -7.94 5.35
N VAL A 72 8.29 -7.84 5.10
CA VAL A 72 8.95 -8.57 4.00
C VAL A 72 8.88 -10.08 4.23
N ALA A 73 9.25 -10.54 5.42
CA ALA A 73 9.17 -11.96 5.78
C ALA A 73 7.72 -12.46 5.65
N GLY A 74 6.76 -11.74 6.23
CA GLY A 74 5.34 -12.06 6.15
C GLY A 74 4.81 -12.13 4.72
N SER A 75 5.21 -11.19 3.86
CA SER A 75 4.87 -11.19 2.43
C SER A 75 5.41 -12.43 1.71
N ILE A 76 6.68 -12.78 1.92
CA ILE A 76 7.31 -13.98 1.33
C ILE A 76 6.62 -15.25 1.83
N PHE A 77 6.34 -15.36 3.13
CA PHE A 77 5.63 -16.49 3.71
C PHE A 77 4.20 -16.60 3.17
N ALA A 78 3.48 -15.48 3.04
CA ALA A 78 2.13 -15.47 2.48
C ALA A 78 2.12 -15.92 1.02
N VAL A 79 3.07 -15.48 0.20
CA VAL A 79 3.19 -15.93 -1.19
C VAL A 79 3.55 -17.41 -1.26
N LYS A 80 4.52 -17.89 -0.46
CA LYS A 80 4.86 -19.32 -0.42
C LYS A 80 3.68 -20.18 0.04
N GLY A 81 3.03 -19.84 1.15
CA GLY A 81 1.86 -20.57 1.64
C GLY A 81 0.69 -20.53 0.67
N GLY A 82 0.41 -19.37 0.08
CA GLY A 82 -0.64 -19.18 -0.91
C GLY A 82 -0.37 -19.93 -2.22
N THR A 83 0.87 -19.95 -2.71
CA THR A 83 1.23 -20.71 -3.91
C THR A 83 1.27 -22.21 -3.66
N ASP A 84 1.67 -22.65 -2.47
CA ASP A 84 1.66 -24.08 -2.11
C ASP A 84 0.22 -24.58 -1.96
N LEU A 85 -0.69 -23.75 -1.43
CA LEU A 85 -2.13 -24.02 -1.38
C LEU A 85 -2.76 -23.98 -2.79
N TYR A 86 -2.39 -23.01 -3.63
CA TYR A 86 -2.89 -22.91 -5.01
C TYR A 86 -2.46 -24.09 -5.88
N LYS A 87 -1.20 -24.56 -5.74
CA LYS A 87 -0.69 -25.76 -6.42
C LYS A 87 -1.38 -27.05 -5.96
N ARG A 88 -1.78 -27.15 -4.69
CA ARG A 88 -2.57 -28.30 -4.19
C ARG A 88 -3.99 -28.32 -4.77
N THR A 89 -4.64 -27.17 -4.92
CA THR A 89 -5.97 -27.08 -5.54
C THR A 89 -5.94 -27.36 -7.05
N ARG A 90 -4.92 -26.88 -7.78
CA ARG A 90 -4.76 -27.14 -9.23
C ARG A 90 -4.44 -28.60 -9.57
N ARG A 91 -3.94 -29.41 -8.62
CA ARG A 91 -3.70 -30.86 -8.82
C ARG A 91 -4.96 -31.72 -8.68
N GLN A 92 -6.01 -31.24 -8.03
CA GLN A 92 -7.26 -32.00 -7.87
C GLN A 92 -8.29 -31.76 -8.98
N GLY A 93 -8.19 -30.66 -9.74
CA GLY A 93 -9.13 -30.33 -10.84
C GLY A 93 -8.78 -30.90 -12.22
N GLY A 94 -7.85 -31.87 -12.33
CA GLY A 94 -7.36 -32.43 -13.59
C GLY A 94 -7.82 -33.87 -13.89
N ARG A 95 -8.83 -34.37 -13.19
CA ARG A 95 -9.45 -35.69 -13.44
C ARG A 95 -10.96 -35.59 -13.33
N SER A 96 -11.59 -35.16 -14.41
CA SER A 96 -12.92 -35.61 -14.83
C SER A 96 -13.12 -35.22 -16.28
#